data_AF-B9Z4V5-F1
#
_entry.id   AF-B9Z4V5-F1
#
_cell.length_a   1.000
_cell.length_b   1.000
_cell.length_c   1.000
_cell.angle_alpha   90.00
_cell.angle_beta   90.00
_cell.angle_gamma   90.00
#
_symmetry.space_group_name_H-M   'P 1'
#
loop_
_entity.id
_entity.type
_entity.pdbx_description
1 polymer ?
#
loop_
_entity_poly.entity_id
_entity_poly.type
_entity_poly.pdbx_seq_one_letter_code
_entity_poly.pdbx_strand_id
1 'polypeptide(L)'
;MRVASNQFQASMSAAMQSANSRLADLQQQMSSGDRLLVPSDDPVASVRLLRLQREEAALTQYRDNIAALRSRLSMNESYLDGMSKDMMQARDLLVWAADGGNTADDLRAMSSSLANLRDSLFYAANTKDQEGRYLFSGTASATQTIAVDNTQPAGSRYSFSGNTDRQQVVIGHGVTQPANVTLEDMAAFLNQLDQTIDTLQSPTLDPGNPSVGQTVRQTLDGTDTALKAIGVKIAQLGGAQNTLQMMDDNHSNVSLANQQSIANLGNLDYAEASINMNSYLLAVQASQKAYGKISALSLFDVI
;
A
#
# COMPACT_ATOMS: atom_id res chain seq x y z
N MET A 1 -43.28 -21.65 -60.41
CA MET A 1 -42.54 -20.40 -60.69
C MET A 1 -42.79 -19.28 -59.66
N ARG A 2 -44.04 -18.95 -59.26
CA ARG A 2 -44.30 -17.91 -58.21
C ARG A 2 -43.69 -18.20 -56.82
N VAL A 3 -43.57 -19.47 -56.44
CA VAL A 3 -42.93 -19.87 -55.17
C VAL A 3 -41.42 -19.61 -55.19
N ALA A 4 -40.77 -19.80 -56.36
CA ALA A 4 -39.34 -19.58 -56.53
C ALA A 4 -38.97 -18.08 -56.53
N SER A 5 -39.80 -17.21 -57.14
CA SER A 5 -39.61 -15.76 -57.08
C SER A 5 -39.84 -15.19 -55.68
N ASN A 6 -40.85 -15.65 -54.95
CA ASN A 6 -41.05 -15.27 -53.55
C ASN A 6 -39.92 -15.76 -52.64
N GLN A 7 -39.38 -16.97 -52.86
CA GLN A 7 -38.21 -17.47 -52.14
C GLN A 7 -36.96 -16.65 -52.42
N PHE A 8 -36.73 -16.23 -53.67
CA PHE A 8 -35.58 -15.41 -54.04
C PHE A 8 -35.64 -14.00 -53.44
N GLN A 9 -36.85 -13.44 -53.33
CA GLN A 9 -37.08 -12.14 -52.70
C GLN A 9 -36.91 -12.21 -51.18
N ALA A 10 -37.36 -13.31 -50.55
CA ALA A 10 -37.16 -13.56 -49.13
C ALA A 10 -35.68 -13.81 -48.78
N SER A 11 -34.95 -14.56 -49.60
CA SER A 11 -33.51 -14.79 -49.37
C SER A 11 -32.68 -13.52 -49.55
N MET A 12 -33.01 -12.69 -50.55
CA MET A 12 -32.33 -11.41 -50.78
C MET A 12 -32.59 -10.41 -49.64
N SER A 13 -33.84 -10.31 -49.16
CA SER A 13 -34.18 -9.42 -48.04
C SER A 13 -33.53 -9.86 -46.73
N ALA A 14 -33.50 -11.17 -46.44
CA ALA A 14 -32.77 -11.72 -45.30
C ALA A 14 -31.26 -11.45 -45.39
N ALA A 15 -30.67 -11.61 -46.58
CA ALA A 15 -29.26 -11.27 -46.82
C ALA A 15 -28.98 -9.77 -46.56
N MET A 16 -29.84 -8.87 -47.07
CA MET A 16 -29.71 -7.42 -46.82
C MET A 16 -29.86 -7.05 -45.35
N GLN A 17 -30.82 -7.65 -44.63
CA GLN A 17 -30.98 -7.45 -43.18
C GLN A 17 -29.73 -7.91 -42.42
N SER A 18 -29.19 -9.08 -42.77
CA SER A 18 -27.96 -9.60 -42.14
C SER A 18 -26.74 -8.70 -42.41
N ALA A 19 -26.62 -8.15 -43.62
CA ALA A 19 -25.52 -7.26 -43.99
C ALA A 19 -25.61 -5.90 -43.28
N ASN A 20 -26.82 -5.33 -43.16
CA ASN A 20 -27.04 -4.10 -42.39
C ASN A 20 -26.76 -4.30 -40.90
N SER A 21 -27.12 -5.46 -40.33
CA SER A 21 -26.79 -5.79 -38.93
C SER A 21 -25.28 -5.81 -38.71
N ARG A 22 -24.53 -6.55 -39.54
CA ARG A 22 -23.07 -6.61 -39.45
C ARG A 22 -22.40 -5.25 -39.62
N LEU A 23 -22.96 -4.40 -40.49
CA LEU A 23 -22.50 -3.04 -40.68
C LEU A 23 -22.70 -2.19 -39.40
N ALA A 24 -23.85 -2.33 -38.75
CA ALA A 24 -24.14 -1.63 -37.51
C ALA A 24 -23.22 -2.10 -36.37
N ASP A 25 -23.00 -3.41 -36.25
CA ASP A 25 -22.09 -3.99 -35.25
C ASP A 25 -20.65 -3.48 -35.47
N LEU A 26 -20.17 -3.47 -36.72
CA LEU A 26 -18.84 -2.96 -37.04
C LEU A 26 -18.72 -1.45 -36.81
N GLN A 27 -19.76 -0.66 -37.09
CA GLN A 27 -19.80 0.76 -36.73
C GLN A 27 -19.73 0.96 -35.22
N GLN A 28 -20.42 0.12 -34.43
CA GLN A 28 -20.37 0.17 -32.98
C GLN A 28 -18.99 -0.24 -32.44
N GLN A 29 -18.36 -1.27 -33.01
CA GLN A 29 -16.97 -1.64 -32.71
C GLN A 29 -16.01 -0.49 -33.03
N MET A 30 -16.13 0.13 -34.20
CA MET A 30 -15.30 1.28 -34.59
C MET A 30 -15.54 2.51 -33.72
N SER A 31 -16.75 2.70 -33.19
CA SER A 31 -17.08 3.80 -32.28
C SER A 31 -16.57 3.56 -30.85
N SER A 32 -16.57 2.32 -30.37
CA SER A 32 -16.10 1.96 -29.02
C SER A 32 -14.58 1.73 -28.98
N GLY A 33 -14.00 1.31 -30.10
CA GLY A 33 -12.62 0.84 -30.19
C GLY A 33 -12.43 -0.60 -29.70
N ASP A 34 -13.49 -1.26 -29.26
CA ASP A 34 -13.45 -2.63 -28.78
C ASP A 34 -13.78 -3.61 -29.91
N ARG A 35 -12.98 -4.68 -30.00
CA ARG A 35 -13.20 -5.81 -30.90
C ARG A 35 -14.41 -6.65 -30.47
N LEU A 36 -14.68 -6.71 -29.17
CA LEU A 36 -15.73 -7.56 -28.58
C LEU A 36 -16.74 -6.67 -27.86
N LEU A 37 -17.99 -6.66 -28.36
CA LEU A 37 -19.07 -5.86 -27.77
C LEU A 37 -19.86 -6.69 -26.76
N VAL A 38 -20.05 -7.97 -27.07
CA VAL A 38 -20.76 -8.92 -26.23
C VAL A 38 -19.95 -10.21 -26.09
N PRO A 39 -20.09 -10.94 -24.96
CA PRO A 39 -19.36 -12.20 -24.76
C PRO A 39 -19.65 -13.28 -25.81
N SER A 40 -20.78 -13.18 -26.53
CA SER A 40 -21.13 -14.09 -27.62
C SER A 40 -20.30 -13.90 -28.88
N ASP A 41 -19.62 -12.77 -29.06
CA ASP A 41 -18.80 -12.49 -30.25
C ASP A 41 -17.56 -13.40 -30.29
N ASP A 42 -16.92 -13.60 -29.14
CA ASP A 42 -15.82 -14.55 -28.92
C ASP A 42 -15.82 -15.00 -27.46
N PRO A 43 -16.48 -16.13 -27.11
CA PRO A 43 -16.57 -16.58 -25.73
C PRO A 43 -15.22 -16.96 -25.14
N VAL A 44 -14.24 -17.39 -25.96
CA VAL A 44 -12.91 -17.78 -25.49
C VAL A 44 -12.09 -16.55 -25.13
N ALA A 45 -12.04 -15.55 -26.02
CA ALA A 45 -11.35 -14.30 -25.73
C ALA A 45 -12.02 -13.55 -24.57
N SER A 46 -13.35 -13.58 -24.48
CA SER A 46 -14.10 -12.92 -23.40
C SER A 46 -13.76 -13.50 -22.02
N VAL A 47 -13.69 -14.83 -21.88
CA VAL A 47 -13.27 -15.47 -20.61
C VAL A 47 -11.83 -15.10 -20.26
N ARG A 48 -10.94 -15.04 -21.26
CA ARG A 48 -9.53 -14.65 -21.04
C ARG A 48 -9.40 -13.19 -20.61
N LEU A 49 -10.14 -12.27 -21.24
CA LEU A 49 -10.20 -10.86 -20.87
C LEU A 49 -10.74 -10.68 -19.46
N LEU A 50 -11.83 -11.36 -19.10
CA LEU A 50 -12.39 -11.31 -17.74
C LEU A 50 -11.40 -11.78 -16.68
N ARG A 51 -10.60 -12.82 -16.99
CA ARG A 51 -9.55 -13.29 -16.07
C ARG A 51 -8.46 -12.23 -15.89
N LEU A 52 -7.98 -11.64 -16.98
CA LEU A 52 -6.96 -10.58 -16.95
C LEU A 52 -7.47 -9.34 -16.20
N GLN A 53 -8.74 -8.94 -16.40
CA GLN A 53 -9.35 -7.81 -15.69
C GLN A 53 -9.47 -8.07 -14.17
N ARG A 54 -9.83 -9.29 -13.77
CA ARG A 54 -9.84 -9.68 -12.34
C ARG A 54 -8.45 -9.66 -11.73
N GLU A 55 -7.45 -10.11 -12.50
CA GLU A 55 -6.06 -10.07 -12.09
C GLU A 55 -5.56 -8.63 -11.94
N GLU A 56 -5.87 -7.74 -12.89
CA GLU A 56 -5.58 -6.30 -12.78
C GLU A 56 -6.19 -5.68 -11.53
N ALA A 57 -7.48 -5.95 -11.26
CA ALA A 57 -8.14 -5.43 -10.06
C ALA A 57 -7.44 -5.87 -8.76
N ALA A 58 -6.96 -7.12 -8.72
CA ALA A 58 -6.19 -7.62 -7.58
C ALA A 58 -4.81 -6.94 -7.49
N LEU A 59 -4.12 -6.74 -8.61
CA LEU A 59 -2.83 -6.04 -8.65
C LEU A 59 -2.96 -4.59 -8.19
N THR A 60 -4.00 -3.87 -8.64
CA THR A 60 -4.30 -2.51 -8.15
C THR A 60 -4.48 -2.50 -6.64
N GLN A 61 -5.31 -3.40 -6.09
CA GLN A 61 -5.51 -3.50 -4.65
C GLN A 61 -4.20 -3.77 -3.90
N TYR A 62 -3.33 -4.65 -4.41
CA TYR A 62 -2.03 -4.92 -3.78
C TYR A 62 -1.10 -3.71 -3.82
N ARG A 63 -1.05 -2.98 -4.93
CA ARG A 63 -0.25 -1.75 -5.05
C ARG A 63 -0.75 -0.66 -4.10
N ASP A 64 -2.06 -0.49 -3.97
CA ASP A 64 -2.66 0.47 -3.04
C ASP A 64 -2.33 0.11 -1.59
N ASN A 65 -2.44 -1.18 -1.24
CA ASN A 65 -2.04 -1.69 0.07
C ASN A 65 -0.54 -1.44 0.34
N ILE A 66 0.33 -1.69 -0.65
CA ILE A 66 1.77 -1.44 -0.55
C ILE A 66 2.04 0.05 -0.34
N ALA A 67 1.40 0.94 -1.10
CA ALA A 67 1.59 2.38 -0.98
C ALA A 67 1.18 2.89 0.41
N ALA A 68 0.01 2.47 0.90
CA ALA A 68 -0.46 2.81 2.25
C ALA A 68 0.50 2.30 3.33
N LEU A 69 0.97 1.06 3.18
CA LEU A 69 1.90 0.45 4.11
C LEU A 69 3.25 1.16 4.12
N ARG A 70 3.82 1.51 2.95
CA ARG A 70 5.09 2.25 2.87
C ARG A 70 5.02 3.61 3.55
N SER A 71 3.91 4.33 3.37
CA SER A 71 3.67 5.60 4.06
C SER A 71 3.69 5.42 5.58
N ARG A 72 2.96 4.42 6.08
CA ARG A 72 2.93 4.10 7.51
C ARG A 72 4.29 3.68 8.06
N LEU A 73 5.03 2.82 7.36
CA LEU A 73 6.35 2.38 7.79
C LEU A 73 7.37 3.52 7.78
N SER A 74 7.28 4.44 6.81
CA SER A 74 8.14 5.64 6.78
C SER A 74 7.86 6.59 7.95
N MET A 75 6.59 6.75 8.31
CA MET A 75 6.22 7.51 9.50
C MET A 75 6.75 6.86 10.78
N ASN A 76 6.62 5.53 10.93
CA ASN A 76 7.21 4.79 12.05
C ASN A 76 8.73 5.01 12.12
N GLU A 77 9.43 4.89 11.00
CA GLU A 77 10.88 5.05 10.91
C GLU A 77 11.32 6.45 11.31
N SER A 78 10.60 7.50 10.88
CA SER A 78 10.91 8.87 11.26
C SER A 78 10.82 9.11 12.77
N TYR A 79 9.83 8.54 13.45
CA TYR A 79 9.74 8.62 14.92
C TYR A 79 10.83 7.81 15.62
N LEU A 80 11.15 6.62 15.12
CA LEU A 80 12.23 5.80 15.66
C LEU A 80 13.61 6.46 15.49
N ASP A 81 13.85 7.13 14.36
CA ASP A 81 15.06 7.93 14.13
C ASP A 81 15.14 9.13 15.09
N GLY A 82 14.02 9.81 15.33
CA GLY A 82 13.91 10.86 16.35
C GLY A 82 14.26 10.34 17.75
N MET A 83 13.66 9.21 18.15
CA MET A 83 13.98 8.55 19.43
C MET A 83 15.45 8.14 19.54
N SER A 84 16.03 7.61 18.46
CA SER A 84 17.44 7.25 18.40
C SER A 84 18.34 8.47 18.66
N LYS A 85 18.01 9.63 18.08
CA LYS A 85 18.71 10.90 18.32
C LYS A 85 18.59 11.37 19.76
N ASP A 86 17.39 11.33 20.34
CA ASP A 86 17.16 11.71 21.73
C ASP A 86 17.93 10.79 22.69
N MET A 87 17.98 9.48 22.40
CA MET A 87 18.77 8.52 23.17
C MET A 87 20.28 8.74 23.03
N MET A 88 20.79 9.11 21.84
CA MET A 88 22.20 9.48 21.69
C MET A 88 22.56 10.72 22.51
N GLN A 89 21.68 11.73 22.55
CA GLN A 89 21.90 12.90 23.40
C GLN A 89 21.86 12.54 24.89
N ALA A 90 20.94 11.66 25.30
CA ALA A 90 20.89 11.17 26.67
C ALA A 90 22.16 10.40 27.03
N ARG A 91 22.66 9.57 26.11
CA ARG A 91 23.92 8.83 26.23
C ARG A 91 25.09 9.77 26.46
N ASP A 92 25.21 10.84 25.66
CA ASP A 92 26.28 11.83 25.82
C ASP A 92 26.20 12.46 27.22
N LEU A 93 25.02 12.93 27.65
CA LEU A 93 24.83 13.48 29.00
C LEU A 93 25.19 12.48 30.11
N LEU A 94 24.85 11.19 29.94
CA LEU A 94 25.19 10.14 30.89
C LEU A 94 26.69 9.85 30.94
N VAL A 95 27.40 9.92 29.81
CA VAL A 95 28.86 9.81 29.77
C VAL A 95 29.50 10.97 30.52
N TRP A 96 29.00 12.19 30.31
CA TRP A 96 29.47 13.36 31.06
C TRP A 96 29.16 13.20 32.55
N ALA A 97 27.93 12.82 32.92
CA ALA A 97 27.53 12.61 34.32
C ALA A 97 28.30 11.47 35.01
N ALA A 98 28.84 10.51 34.25
CA ALA A 98 29.67 9.44 34.77
C ALA A 98 31.11 9.88 35.12
N ASP A 99 31.54 11.07 34.69
CA ASP A 99 32.84 11.62 35.07
C ASP A 99 32.85 12.02 36.55
N GLY A 100 33.85 11.53 37.29
CA GLY A 100 34.00 11.74 38.73
C GLY A 100 34.42 13.16 39.13
N GLY A 101 34.72 14.02 38.15
CA GLY A 101 35.05 15.43 38.37
C GLY A 101 33.84 16.37 38.53
N ASN A 102 32.62 15.91 38.26
CA ASN A 102 31.43 16.77 38.27
C ASN A 102 30.98 17.15 39.69
N THR A 103 30.47 18.38 39.83
CA THR A 103 29.84 18.82 41.07
C THR A 103 28.38 18.38 41.15
N ALA A 104 27.78 18.45 42.35
CA ALA A 104 26.37 18.16 42.53
C ALA A 104 25.46 19.15 41.75
N ASP A 105 25.90 20.39 41.56
CA ASP A 105 25.18 21.40 40.78
C ASP A 105 25.19 21.05 39.28
N ASP A 106 26.35 20.61 38.76
CA ASP A 106 26.49 20.18 37.36
C ASP A 106 25.60 18.96 37.06
N LEU A 107 25.61 17.96 37.95
CA LEU A 107 24.78 16.76 37.83
C LEU A 107 23.29 17.10 37.88
N ARG A 108 22.88 18.04 38.73
CA ARG A 108 21.49 18.54 38.78
C ARG A 108 21.09 19.26 37.50
N ALA A 109 21.97 20.06 36.90
CA ALA A 109 21.72 20.69 35.62
C ALA A 109 21.55 19.65 34.49
N MET A 110 22.43 18.65 34.42
CA MET A 110 22.33 17.55 33.46
C MET A 110 21.04 16.73 33.64
N SER A 111 20.62 16.48 34.89
CA SER A 111 19.37 15.75 35.18
C SER A 111 18.13 16.45 34.61
N SER A 112 18.12 17.78 34.55
CA SER A 112 17.01 18.55 33.98
C SER A 112 16.93 18.36 32.46
N SER A 113 18.08 18.31 31.79
CA SER A 113 18.15 17.96 30.37
C SER A 113 17.75 16.51 30.10
N LEU A 114 18.18 15.56 30.95
CA LEU A 114 17.74 14.16 30.86
C LEU A 114 16.22 14.03 31.04
N ALA A 115 15.61 14.80 31.95
CA ALA A 115 14.16 14.83 32.12
C ALA A 115 13.43 15.30 30.85
N ASN A 116 13.93 16.34 30.18
CA ASN A 116 13.35 16.79 28.90
C ASN A 116 13.45 15.71 27.81
N LEU A 117 14.58 15.00 27.74
CA LEU A 117 14.76 13.89 26.79
C LEU A 117 13.84 12.70 27.12
N ARG A 118 13.68 12.35 28.39
CA ARG A 118 12.72 11.35 28.85
C ARG A 118 11.31 11.67 28.38
N ASP A 119 10.90 12.93 28.57
CA ASP A 119 9.54 13.38 28.28
C ASP A 119 9.31 13.42 26.76
N SER A 120 10.33 13.81 25.98
CA SER A 120 10.33 13.70 24.51
C SER A 120 10.14 12.25 24.06
N LEU A 121 10.92 11.31 24.60
CA LEU A 121 10.82 9.89 24.29
C LEU A 121 9.46 9.31 24.66
N PHE A 122 8.93 9.67 25.83
CA PHE A 122 7.60 9.27 26.27
C PHE A 122 6.50 9.78 25.33
N TYR A 123 6.61 11.04 24.89
CA TYR A 123 5.67 11.62 23.93
C TYR A 123 5.77 10.94 22.57
N ALA A 124 6.99 10.72 22.07
CA ALA A 124 7.24 10.03 20.81
C ALA A 124 6.66 8.60 20.84
N ALA A 125 6.85 7.85 21.94
CA ALA A 125 6.33 6.48 22.08
C ALA A 125 4.78 6.43 22.09
N ASN A 126 4.15 7.52 22.52
CA ASN A 126 2.71 7.69 22.59
C ASN A 126 2.13 8.51 21.43
N THR A 127 2.87 8.65 20.33
CA THR A 127 2.39 9.37 19.15
C THR A 127 1.22 8.64 18.48
N LYS A 128 0.30 9.44 17.95
CA LYS A 128 -0.92 8.99 17.27
C LYS A 128 -0.84 9.21 15.77
N ASP A 129 -1.51 8.34 15.02
CA ASP A 129 -1.79 8.54 13.60
C ASP A 129 -2.87 9.62 13.39
N GLN A 130 -3.15 9.94 12.12
CA GLN A 130 -4.18 10.90 11.74
C GLN A 130 -5.60 10.47 12.16
N GLU A 131 -5.82 9.17 12.36
CA GLU A 131 -7.07 8.61 12.87
C GLU A 131 -7.14 8.58 14.40
N GLY A 132 -6.14 9.13 15.10
CA GLY A 132 -6.09 9.23 16.56
C GLY A 132 -5.67 7.94 17.27
N ARG A 133 -5.14 6.95 16.55
CA ARG A 133 -4.70 5.66 17.08
C ARG A 133 -3.21 5.66 17.39
N TYR A 134 -2.81 4.95 18.45
CA TYR A 134 -1.42 4.87 18.88
C TYR A 134 -0.58 4.01 17.94
N LEU A 135 0.52 4.58 17.45
CA LEU A 135 1.33 3.99 16.39
C LEU A 135 2.09 2.72 16.82
N PHE A 136 2.54 2.70 18.07
CA PHE A 136 3.45 1.69 18.63
C PHE A 136 2.80 0.68 19.59
N SER A 137 1.47 0.69 19.68
CA SER A 137 0.67 -0.09 20.65
C SER A 137 0.30 -1.51 20.19
N GLY A 138 0.84 -1.97 19.06
CA GLY A 138 0.52 -3.29 18.51
C GLY A 138 -0.81 -3.31 17.75
N THR A 139 -1.68 -4.26 18.05
CA THR A 139 -3.09 -4.28 17.59
C THR A 139 -4.01 -3.50 18.52
N ALA A 140 -3.58 -3.22 19.75
CA ALA A 140 -4.30 -2.43 20.76
C ALA A 140 -4.26 -0.92 20.48
N SER A 141 -4.61 -0.53 19.26
CA SER A 141 -4.44 0.82 18.69
C SER A 141 -5.20 1.95 19.41
N ALA A 142 -6.19 1.61 20.23
CA ALA A 142 -6.95 2.55 21.05
C ALA A 142 -6.34 2.78 22.45
N THR A 143 -5.39 1.94 22.87
CA THR A 143 -4.73 2.05 24.17
C THR A 143 -3.39 2.76 24.04
N GLN A 144 -3.05 3.58 25.04
CA GLN A 144 -1.76 4.25 25.11
C GLN A 144 -0.62 3.23 25.12
N THR A 145 0.42 3.45 24.31
CA THR A 145 1.57 2.53 24.21
C THR A 145 2.26 2.37 25.56
N ILE A 146 2.60 3.49 26.20
CA ILE A 146 3.28 3.57 27.49
C ILE A 146 2.42 4.38 28.45
N ALA A 147 1.92 3.74 29.51
CA ALA A 147 1.21 4.40 30.60
C ALA A 147 2.21 4.91 31.65
N VAL A 148 1.82 5.98 32.34
CA VAL A 148 2.58 6.54 33.47
C VAL A 148 1.71 6.57 34.73
N ASP A 149 2.24 6.02 35.82
CA ASP A 149 1.64 6.08 37.15
C ASP A 149 2.57 6.87 38.09
N ASN A 150 2.19 8.12 38.36
CA ASN A 150 2.96 9.02 39.23
C ASN A 150 2.87 8.66 40.73
N THR A 151 2.03 7.68 41.10
CA THR A 151 1.96 7.21 42.49
C THR A 151 3.06 6.19 42.82
N GLN A 152 3.69 5.61 41.79
CA GLN A 152 4.79 4.66 41.95
C GLN A 152 6.13 5.39 42.20
N PRO A 153 7.08 4.74 42.87
CA PRO A 153 8.43 5.29 43.03
C PRO A 153 9.13 5.47 41.68
N ALA A 154 10.11 6.39 41.64
CA ALA A 154 10.98 6.56 40.49
C ALA A 154 11.64 5.22 40.13
N GLY A 155 11.67 4.88 38.83
CA GLY A 155 12.07 3.55 38.37
C GLY A 155 10.96 2.52 38.21
N SER A 156 9.70 2.84 38.53
CA SER A 156 8.55 1.95 38.29
C SER A 156 7.30 2.67 37.78
N ARG A 157 7.43 3.94 37.35
CA ARG A 157 6.32 4.78 36.90
C ARG A 157 5.80 4.42 35.51
N TYR A 158 6.64 3.93 34.62
CA TYR A 158 6.30 3.65 33.23
C TYR A 158 5.97 2.17 33.01
N SER A 159 4.90 1.88 32.29
CA SER A 159 4.50 0.51 31.94
C SER A 159 4.02 0.41 30.49
N PHE A 160 4.37 -0.69 29.81
CA PHE A 160 3.85 -0.98 28.48
C PHE A 160 2.41 -1.51 28.60
N SER A 161 1.46 -0.79 28.00
CA SER A 161 0.03 -1.11 28.05
C SER A 161 -0.52 -1.61 26.70
N GLY A 162 0.32 -1.66 25.66
CA GLY A 162 -0.03 -2.24 24.36
C GLY A 162 0.13 -3.76 24.32
N ASN A 163 0.09 -4.33 23.10
CA ASN A 163 0.43 -5.73 22.86
C ASN A 163 1.51 -5.88 21.78
N THR A 164 2.08 -7.08 21.67
CA THR A 164 3.14 -7.42 20.71
C THR A 164 2.60 -8.06 19.41
N ASP A 165 1.28 -8.05 19.23
CA ASP A 165 0.62 -8.64 18.08
C ASP A 165 0.88 -7.85 16.79
N ARG A 166 1.00 -8.56 15.67
CA ARG A 166 1.32 -7.97 14.36
C ARG A 166 0.07 -7.77 13.52
N GLN A 167 -0.10 -6.57 12.99
CA GLN A 167 -1.08 -6.25 11.96
C GLN A 167 -0.53 -6.66 10.59
N GLN A 168 -1.11 -7.68 9.96
CA GLN A 168 -0.66 -8.16 8.65
C GLN A 168 -1.46 -7.49 7.53
N VAL A 169 -0.77 -7.01 6.51
CA VAL A 169 -1.38 -6.46 5.29
C VAL A 169 -1.03 -7.37 4.12
N VAL A 170 -2.03 -7.73 3.32
CA VAL A 170 -1.83 -8.54 2.11
C VAL A 170 -1.25 -7.64 1.02
N ILE A 171 -0.06 -8.00 0.54
CA ILE A 171 0.67 -7.26 -0.50
C ILE A 171 0.84 -8.07 -1.79
N GLY A 172 0.23 -9.25 -1.85
CA GLY A 172 0.30 -10.16 -2.99
C GLY A 172 -0.41 -11.47 -2.68
N HIS A 173 -0.51 -12.35 -3.68
CA HIS A 173 -1.14 -13.65 -3.51
C HIS A 173 -0.35 -14.50 -2.49
N GLY A 174 -0.93 -14.71 -1.31
CA GLY A 174 -0.32 -15.49 -0.23
C GLY A 174 0.85 -14.79 0.47
N VAL A 175 1.08 -13.50 0.20
CA VAL A 175 2.17 -12.73 0.79
C VAL A 175 1.60 -11.63 1.68
N THR A 176 2.02 -11.62 2.94
CA THR A 176 1.64 -10.58 3.91
C THR A 176 2.87 -9.91 4.51
N GLN A 177 2.71 -8.65 4.88
CA GLN A 177 3.74 -7.85 5.54
C GLN A 177 3.20 -7.23 6.83
N PRO A 178 3.93 -7.30 7.96
CA PRO A 178 3.61 -6.56 9.17
C PRO A 178 3.57 -5.04 8.93
N ALA A 179 2.53 -4.40 9.43
CA ALA A 179 2.29 -2.96 9.30
C ALA A 179 2.63 -2.14 10.54
N ASN A 180 2.90 -2.79 11.66
CA ASN A 180 3.13 -2.15 12.95
C ASN A 180 4.48 -2.57 13.55
N VAL A 181 5.00 -1.69 14.39
CA VAL A 181 6.17 -1.89 15.23
C VAL A 181 5.75 -1.63 16.67
N THR A 182 6.30 -2.38 17.62
CA THR A 182 5.99 -2.26 19.04
C THR A 182 7.23 -1.81 19.82
N LEU A 183 6.99 -1.11 20.93
CA LEU A 183 8.02 -0.53 21.80
C LEU A 183 7.95 -1.09 23.22
N GLU A 184 7.87 -2.42 23.33
CA GLU A 184 7.78 -3.15 24.60
C GLU A 184 8.92 -2.81 25.58
N ASP A 185 10.15 -2.65 25.07
CA ASP A 185 11.34 -2.39 25.89
C ASP A 185 11.46 -0.94 26.34
N MET A 186 10.70 -0.02 25.75
CA MET A 186 10.80 1.43 26.03
C MET A 186 10.40 1.75 27.48
N ALA A 187 9.41 1.03 28.03
CA ALA A 187 8.98 1.26 29.41
C ALA A 187 10.10 1.00 30.43
N ALA A 188 10.86 -0.07 30.25
CA ALA A 188 11.99 -0.41 31.11
C ALA A 188 13.09 0.66 31.03
N PHE A 189 13.40 1.13 29.81
CA PHE A 189 14.37 2.21 29.63
C PHE A 189 13.93 3.52 30.27
N LEU A 190 12.68 3.94 30.07
CA LEU A 190 12.14 5.16 30.67
C LEU A 190 12.19 5.10 32.20
N ASN A 191 11.87 3.95 32.80
CA ASN A 191 12.01 3.74 34.23
C ASN A 191 13.47 3.89 34.70
N GLN A 192 14.42 3.30 33.98
CA GLN A 192 15.83 3.37 34.36
C GLN A 192 16.37 4.81 34.29
N LEU A 193 15.99 5.54 33.23
CA LEU A 193 16.35 6.93 33.07
C LEU A 193 15.67 7.82 34.13
N ASP A 194 14.43 7.50 34.50
CA ASP A 194 13.68 8.15 35.55
C ASP A 194 14.30 7.97 36.95
N GLN A 195 14.78 6.76 37.26
CA GLN A 195 15.51 6.49 38.51
C GLN A 195 16.82 7.28 38.59
N THR A 196 17.53 7.42 37.47
CA THR A 196 18.75 8.24 37.43
C THR A 196 18.43 9.71 37.63
N ILE A 197 17.39 10.24 36.97
CA ILE A 197 16.97 11.63 37.16
C ILE A 197 16.66 11.89 38.64
N ASP A 198 15.88 11.02 39.28
CA ASP A 198 15.52 11.16 40.70
C ASP A 198 16.77 11.15 41.60
N THR A 199 17.71 10.23 41.33
CA THR A 199 18.98 10.13 42.05
C THR A 199 19.81 11.42 41.91
N LEU A 200 19.90 11.96 40.70
CA LEU A 200 20.68 13.17 40.40
C LEU A 200 19.99 14.46 40.88
N GLN A 201 18.67 14.47 41.05
CA GLN A 201 17.92 15.61 41.57
C GLN A 201 17.87 15.66 43.10
N SER A 202 18.28 14.59 43.78
CA SER A 202 18.23 14.51 45.24
C SER A 202 18.95 15.70 45.91
N PRO A 203 18.31 16.38 46.88
CA PRO A 203 18.94 17.48 47.63
C PRO A 203 20.19 17.04 48.40
N THR A 204 20.29 15.74 48.73
CA THR A 204 21.41 15.15 49.46
C THR A 204 22.39 14.41 48.52
N LEU A 205 22.41 14.76 47.24
CA LEU A 205 23.32 14.17 46.26
C LEU A 205 24.78 14.35 46.70
N ASP A 206 25.49 13.23 46.82
CA ASP A 206 26.95 13.18 46.98
C ASP A 206 27.58 12.56 45.73
N PRO A 207 28.23 13.36 44.86
CA PRO A 207 28.91 12.86 43.66
C PRO A 207 30.02 11.84 43.95
N GLY A 208 30.60 11.86 45.16
CA GLY A 208 31.62 10.91 45.58
C GLY A 208 31.07 9.53 45.96
N ASN A 209 29.75 9.38 46.09
CA ASN A 209 29.12 8.13 46.46
C ASN A 209 29.17 7.11 45.30
N PRO A 210 29.80 5.92 45.48
CA PRO A 210 29.88 4.90 44.43
C PRO A 210 28.54 4.46 43.84
N SER A 211 27.44 4.52 44.62
CA SER A 211 26.10 4.14 44.18
C SER A 211 25.52 5.09 43.12
N VAL A 212 25.86 6.39 43.17
CA VAL A 212 25.44 7.37 42.16
C VAL A 212 26.09 7.02 40.82
N GLY A 213 27.41 6.86 40.82
CA GLY A 213 28.15 6.46 39.62
C GLY A 213 27.76 5.09 39.08
N GLN A 214 27.29 4.16 39.92
CA GLN A 214 26.73 2.88 39.47
C GLN A 214 25.37 3.06 38.76
N THR A 215 24.49 3.90 39.31
CA THR A 215 23.16 4.18 38.75
C THR A 215 23.27 4.84 37.37
N VAL A 216 24.17 5.82 37.22
CA VAL A 216 24.46 6.47 35.93
C VAL A 216 25.00 5.46 34.91
N ARG A 217 25.98 4.61 35.30
CA ARG A 217 26.54 3.58 34.42
C ARG A 217 25.51 2.54 33.99
N GLN A 218 24.67 2.06 34.90
CA GLN A 218 23.58 1.15 34.56
C GLN A 218 22.66 1.78 33.51
N THR A 219 22.31 3.05 33.68
CA THR A 219 21.45 3.78 32.73
C THR A 219 22.13 4.03 31.39
N LEU A 220 23.45 4.22 31.38
CA LEU A 220 24.23 4.24 30.15
C LEU A 220 24.15 2.90 29.41
N ASP A 221 24.34 1.77 30.11
CA ASP A 221 24.18 0.42 29.54
C ASP A 221 22.74 0.18 29.04
N GLY A 222 21.75 0.68 29.77
CA GLY A 222 20.34 0.67 29.40
C GLY A 222 20.07 1.49 28.13
N THR A 223 20.69 2.66 28.00
CA THR A 223 20.63 3.50 26.81
C THR A 223 21.22 2.79 25.59
N ASP A 224 22.38 2.15 25.74
CA ASP A 224 23.02 1.37 24.66
C ASP A 224 22.16 0.17 24.25
N THR A 225 21.51 -0.48 25.21
CA THR A 225 20.55 -1.57 24.93
C THR A 225 19.32 -1.07 24.17
N ALA A 226 18.76 0.07 24.58
CA ALA A 226 17.60 0.68 23.93
C ALA A 226 17.93 1.17 22.51
N LEU A 227 19.09 1.81 22.32
CA LEU A 227 19.62 2.21 21.00
C LEU A 227 19.75 1.00 20.07
N LYS A 228 20.30 -0.12 20.57
CA LYS A 228 20.40 -1.36 19.81
C LYS A 228 19.03 -1.92 19.44
N ALA A 229 18.08 -1.92 20.38
CA ALA A 229 16.72 -2.40 20.13
C ALA A 229 16.03 -1.56 19.04
N ILE A 230 16.09 -0.23 19.13
CA ILE A 230 15.57 0.68 18.10
C ILE A 230 16.29 0.47 16.77
N GLY A 231 17.61 0.36 16.76
CA GLY A 231 18.40 0.09 15.56
C GLY A 231 17.97 -1.19 14.84
N VAL A 232 17.64 -2.25 15.59
CA VAL A 232 17.07 -3.48 15.02
C VAL A 232 15.69 -3.23 14.40
N LYS A 233 14.81 -2.47 15.06
CA LYS A 233 13.48 -2.14 14.50
C LYS A 233 13.61 -1.29 13.22
N ILE A 234 14.51 -0.30 13.18
CA ILE A 234 14.80 0.51 11.98
C ILE A 234 15.32 -0.38 10.85
N ALA A 235 16.28 -1.27 11.12
CA ALA A 235 16.78 -2.20 10.12
C ALA A 235 15.68 -3.14 9.57
N GLN A 236 14.77 -3.61 10.42
CA GLN A 236 13.61 -4.39 10.00
C GLN A 236 12.66 -3.58 9.12
N LEU A 237 12.42 -2.31 9.43
CA LEU A 237 11.62 -1.40 8.59
C LEU A 237 12.27 -1.17 7.22
N GLY A 238 13.59 -0.95 7.18
CA GLY A 238 14.34 -0.83 5.93
C GLY A 238 14.25 -2.11 5.08
N GLY A 239 14.35 -3.28 5.72
CA GLY A 239 14.12 -4.57 5.05
C GLY A 239 12.70 -4.68 4.46
N ALA A 240 11.69 -4.29 5.24
CA ALA A 240 10.30 -4.28 4.79
C ALA A 240 10.07 -3.30 3.61
N GLN A 241 10.63 -2.09 3.66
CA GLN A 241 10.56 -1.11 2.58
C GLN A 241 11.13 -1.68 1.27
N ASN A 242 12.27 -2.38 1.34
CA ASN A 242 12.88 -3.03 0.17
C ASN A 242 11.99 -4.14 -0.40
N THR A 243 11.40 -4.98 0.44
CA THR A 243 10.44 -6.01 0.02
C THR A 243 9.20 -5.40 -0.64
N LEU A 244 8.66 -4.32 -0.07
CA LEU A 244 7.51 -3.60 -0.60
C LEU A 244 7.80 -2.97 -1.95
N GLN A 245 8.97 -2.34 -2.12
CA GLN A 245 9.41 -1.80 -3.41
C GLN A 245 9.52 -2.92 -4.45
N MET A 246 10.19 -4.03 -4.12
CA MET A 246 10.33 -5.17 -5.02
C MET A 246 8.98 -5.76 -5.44
N MET A 247 8.03 -5.86 -4.52
CA MET A 247 6.68 -6.34 -4.82
C MET A 247 5.91 -5.35 -5.70
N ASP A 248 6.01 -4.04 -5.44
CA ASP A 248 5.38 -3.02 -6.27
C ASP A 248 5.91 -3.03 -7.71
N ASP A 249 7.23 -3.18 -7.88
CA ASP A 249 7.87 -3.29 -9.20
C ASP A 249 7.39 -4.54 -9.94
N ASN A 250 7.32 -5.69 -9.25
CA ASN A 250 6.80 -6.93 -9.81
C ASN A 250 5.33 -6.80 -10.24
N HIS A 251 4.46 -6.25 -9.38
CA HIS A 251 3.06 -6.01 -9.71
C HIS A 251 2.92 -5.03 -10.88
N SER A 252 3.80 -4.03 -10.98
CA SER A 252 3.85 -3.11 -12.13
C SER A 252 4.12 -3.86 -13.43
N ASN A 253 5.10 -4.77 -13.41
CA ASN A 253 5.50 -5.52 -14.58
C ASN A 253 4.40 -6.49 -15.04
N VAL A 254 3.75 -7.19 -14.10
CA VAL A 254 2.61 -8.06 -14.42
C VAL A 254 1.44 -7.22 -14.94
N SER A 255 1.17 -6.06 -14.34
CA SER A 255 0.09 -5.19 -14.79
C SER A 255 0.32 -4.67 -16.20
N LEU A 256 1.55 -4.28 -16.54
CA LEU A 256 1.90 -3.90 -17.90
C LEU A 256 1.70 -5.05 -18.90
N ALA A 257 2.12 -6.27 -18.56
CA ALA A 257 1.92 -7.44 -19.42
C ALA A 257 0.43 -7.79 -19.60
N ASN A 258 -0.37 -7.64 -18.54
CA ASN A 258 -1.81 -7.81 -18.59
C ASN A 258 -2.48 -6.76 -19.46
N GLN A 259 -2.12 -5.47 -19.31
CA GLN A 259 -2.64 -4.38 -20.13
C GLN A 259 -2.33 -4.57 -21.62
N GLN A 260 -1.11 -5.01 -21.95
CA GLN A 260 -0.77 -5.39 -23.33
C GLN A 260 -1.61 -6.55 -23.85
N SER A 261 -1.84 -7.57 -23.02
CA SER A 261 -2.68 -8.71 -23.37
C SER A 261 -4.16 -8.32 -23.55
N ILE A 262 -4.67 -7.43 -22.69
CA ILE A 262 -6.02 -6.87 -22.78
C ILE A 262 -6.15 -6.07 -24.08
N ALA A 263 -5.19 -5.18 -24.37
CA ALA A 263 -5.19 -4.40 -25.61
C ALA A 263 -5.16 -5.30 -26.85
N ASN A 264 -4.29 -6.31 -26.88
CA ASN A 264 -4.18 -7.23 -28.02
C ASN A 264 -5.42 -8.10 -28.25
N LEU A 265 -6.15 -8.45 -27.18
CA LEU A 265 -7.35 -9.29 -27.27
C LEU A 265 -8.65 -8.49 -27.44
N GLY A 266 -8.68 -7.28 -26.89
CA GLY A 266 -9.85 -6.44 -26.73
C GLY A 266 -9.95 -5.30 -27.74
N ASN A 267 -8.83 -4.76 -28.25
CA ASN A 267 -8.88 -3.60 -29.14
C ASN A 267 -9.21 -4.01 -30.57
N LEU A 268 -9.98 -3.16 -31.24
CA LEU A 268 -10.30 -3.29 -32.66
C LEU A 268 -9.08 -2.95 -33.53
N ASP A 269 -8.79 -3.82 -34.50
CA ASP A 269 -7.91 -3.47 -35.61
C ASP A 269 -8.67 -2.57 -36.59
N TYR A 270 -8.42 -1.26 -36.51
CA TYR A 270 -9.07 -0.27 -37.37
C TYR A 270 -8.75 -0.44 -38.86
N ALA A 271 -7.59 -1.00 -39.21
CA ALA A 271 -7.24 -1.24 -40.61
C ALA A 271 -8.10 -2.36 -41.18
N GLU A 272 -8.18 -3.50 -40.47
CA GLU A 272 -9.06 -4.60 -40.86
C GLU A 272 -10.54 -4.19 -40.82
N ALA A 273 -10.97 -3.47 -39.77
CA ALA A 273 -12.33 -2.97 -39.65
C ALA A 273 -12.72 -2.04 -40.81
N SER A 274 -11.82 -1.15 -41.23
CA SER A 274 -12.07 -0.25 -42.36
C SER A 274 -12.20 -0.99 -43.69
N ILE A 275 -11.41 -2.05 -43.90
CA ILE A 275 -11.50 -2.92 -45.08
C ILE A 275 -12.84 -3.68 -45.09
N ASN A 276 -13.21 -4.26 -43.94
CA ASN A 276 -14.48 -4.99 -43.78
C ASN A 276 -15.68 -4.06 -43.98
N MET A 277 -15.62 -2.84 -43.44
CA MET A 277 -16.65 -1.82 -43.59
C MET A 277 -16.91 -1.48 -45.07
N ASN A 278 -15.85 -1.21 -45.82
CA ASN A 278 -15.96 -0.95 -47.26
C ASN A 278 -16.51 -2.15 -48.03
N SER A 279 -16.09 -3.37 -47.66
CA SER A 279 -16.58 -4.60 -48.26
C SER A 279 -18.08 -4.81 -48.02
N TYR A 280 -18.56 -4.57 -46.80
CA TYR A 280 -19.98 -4.64 -46.45
C TYR A 280 -20.80 -3.56 -47.15
N LEU A 281 -20.31 -2.31 -47.20
CA LEU A 281 -20.96 -1.23 -47.95
C LEU A 281 -21.09 -1.58 -49.44
N LEU A 282 -20.02 -2.09 -50.06
CA LEU A 282 -20.03 -2.51 -51.45
C LEU A 282 -21.02 -3.66 -51.69
N ALA A 283 -21.05 -4.66 -50.81
CA ALA A 283 -21.97 -5.79 -50.90
C ALA A 283 -23.44 -5.35 -50.77
N VAL A 284 -23.75 -4.44 -49.84
CA VAL A 284 -25.10 -3.87 -49.68
C VAL A 284 -25.51 -3.09 -50.94
N GLN A 285 -24.64 -2.22 -51.46
CA GLN A 285 -24.89 -1.47 -52.69
C GLN A 285 -25.09 -2.38 -53.91
N ALA A 286 -24.26 -3.42 -54.05
CA ALA A 286 -24.38 -4.40 -55.13
C ALA A 286 -25.70 -5.19 -55.03
N SER A 287 -26.07 -5.62 -53.82
CA SER A 287 -27.32 -6.34 -53.57
C SER A 287 -28.55 -5.47 -53.89
N GLN A 288 -28.53 -4.19 -53.52
CA GLN A 288 -29.58 -3.23 -53.89
C GLN A 288 -29.73 -3.06 -55.40
N LYS A 289 -28.60 -2.91 -56.13
CA LYS A 289 -28.61 -2.81 -57.60
C LYS A 289 -29.13 -4.10 -58.25
N ALA A 290 -28.71 -5.26 -57.76
CA ALA A 290 -29.17 -6.56 -58.23
C ALA A 290 -30.67 -6.74 -57.98
N TYR A 291 -31.15 -6.41 -56.78
CA TYR A 291 -32.57 -6.41 -56.45
C TYR A 291 -33.38 -5.52 -57.38
N GLY A 292 -32.94 -4.28 -57.63
CA GLY A 292 -33.61 -3.36 -58.55
C GLY A 292 -33.70 -3.90 -59.98
N LYS A 293 -32.66 -4.58 -60.47
CA LYS A 293 -32.70 -5.24 -61.79
C LYS A 293 -33.63 -6.46 -61.82
N ILE A 294 -33.65 -7.26 -60.76
CA ILE A 294 -34.50 -8.46 -60.68
C ILE A 294 -35.97 -8.10 -60.47
N SER A 295 -36.26 -7.06 -59.69
CA SER A 295 -37.63 -6.55 -59.53
C SER A 295 -38.18 -5.93 -60.82
N ALA A 296 -37.29 -5.44 -61.69
CA ALA A 296 -37.65 -4.95 -63.02
C ALA A 296 -37.84 -6.07 -64.05
N LEU A 297 -37.33 -7.29 -63.79
CA LEU A 297 -37.64 -8.49 -64.60
C LEU A 297 -39.06 -8.98 -64.23
N SER A 298 -40.06 -8.24 -64.69
CA SER A 298 -41.45 -8.68 -64.62
C SER A 298 -41.68 -9.78 -65.66
N LEU A 299 -42.33 -10.87 -65.27
CA LEU A 299 -42.75 -11.92 -66.23
C LEU A 299 -43.79 -11.40 -67.24
N PHE A 300 -44.29 -10.17 -67.07
CA PHE A 300 -45.17 -9.47 -68.01
C PHE A 300 -44.42 -8.72 -69.13
N ASP A 301 -43.08 -8.59 -69.06
CA ASP A 301 -42.31 -8.00 -70.17
C ASP A 301 -41.90 -9.03 -71.23
N VAL A 302 -42.18 -10.32 -71.00
CA VAL A 302 -41.81 -11.45 -71.89
C VAL A 302 -43.05 -12.18 -72.47
N ILE A 303 -44.27 -11.77 -72.11
CA ILE A 303 -45.54 -12.28 -72.68
C ILE A 303 -46.29 -11.10 -73.29
#